data_AF-A0A2V8IGT3-F1
#
_entry.id   AF-A0A2V8IGT3-F1
#
_cell.length_a   1.000
_cell.length_b   1.000
_cell.length_c   1.000
_cell.angle_alpha   90.00
_cell.angle_beta   90.00
_cell.angle_gamma   90.00
#
_symmetry.space_group_name_H-M   'P 1'
#
loop_
_entity.id
_entity.type
_entity.pdbx_description
1 polymer ?
#
loop_
_entity_poly.entity_id
_entity_poly.type
_entity_poly.pdbx_seq_one_letter_code
_entity_poly.pdbx_strand_id
1 'polypeptide(L)'
;MTIVPTQEIVLHASQAGLAGAWQPRLDSTAAGEVALWHPNANAPKLAAPLANPTHFFALDLVPDPTQQYKLWIRLKAEGNYWANDSVFVQFDGAVDAAGNSIYQVGTTSALAVNLEECIGCGESGWGWRDDAWGAKGIVSRVMLRFSNVNGARAGIWIQTREDGVMIDQVVLSSNKYKTTRPGAPKNDAVILERTPF
;
A
#
# COMPACT_ATOMS: atom_id res chain seq x y z
N MET A 1 -0.69 -1.58 33.94
CA MET A 1 0.09 -1.22 32.74
C MET A 1 -0.89 -1.07 31.61
N THR A 2 -1.15 0.16 31.16
CA THR A 2 -2.01 0.39 29.98
C THR A 2 -1.11 0.28 28.77
N ILE A 3 -1.28 -0.75 27.95
CA ILE A 3 -0.58 -0.85 26.67
C ILE A 3 -1.22 0.20 25.77
N VAL A 4 -0.43 1.17 25.31
CA VAL A 4 -0.89 2.20 24.38
C VAL A 4 -0.99 1.54 23.00
N PRO A 5 -2.16 1.59 22.34
CA PRO A 5 -2.33 0.98 21.04
C PRO A 5 -1.46 1.66 19.99
N THR A 6 -0.84 0.88 19.11
CA THR A 6 -0.10 1.43 17.96
C THR A 6 -1.10 1.94 16.91
N GLN A 7 -1.30 3.25 16.88
CA GLN A 7 -2.30 3.88 16.02
C GLN A 7 -1.81 4.13 14.60
N GLU A 8 -0.52 4.41 14.44
CA GLU A 8 0.10 4.69 13.14
C GLU A 8 1.22 3.69 12.90
N ILE A 9 1.02 2.85 11.89
CA ILE A 9 2.01 1.88 11.45
C ILE A 9 2.54 2.36 10.11
N VAL A 10 3.77 2.83 10.09
CA VAL A 10 4.48 3.31 8.91
C VAL A 10 5.55 2.30 8.55
N LEU A 11 5.43 1.72 7.36
CA LEU A 11 6.35 0.75 6.79
C LEU A 11 7.11 1.42 5.65
N HIS A 12 8.43 1.27 5.64
CA HIS A 12 9.26 1.68 4.50
C HIS A 12 9.46 0.48 3.59
N ALA A 13 9.21 0.65 2.29
CA ALA A 13 9.27 -0.42 1.30
C ALA A 13 10.67 -1.05 1.21
N SER A 14 11.73 -0.29 1.54
CA SER A 14 13.11 -0.78 1.60
C SER A 14 13.35 -1.94 2.58
N GLN A 15 12.40 -2.27 3.46
CA GLN A 15 12.48 -3.41 4.38
C GLN A 15 11.78 -4.67 3.86
N ALA A 16 11.23 -4.66 2.65
CA ALA A 16 10.42 -5.77 2.16
C ALA A 16 11.26 -6.99 1.74
N GLY A 17 10.66 -8.17 1.89
CA GLY A 17 11.06 -9.34 1.12
C GLY A 17 10.55 -9.23 -0.31
N LEU A 18 11.42 -9.45 -1.31
CA LEU A 18 11.10 -9.27 -2.73
C LEU A 18 10.84 -10.61 -3.43
N ALA A 19 9.90 -10.62 -4.37
CA ALA A 19 9.64 -11.73 -5.28
C ALA A 19 9.47 -11.25 -6.73
N GLY A 20 10.02 -12.01 -7.66
CA GLY A 20 9.90 -11.72 -9.09
C GLY A 20 10.73 -10.50 -9.52
N ALA A 21 10.12 -9.57 -10.26
CA ALA A 21 10.81 -8.46 -10.90
C ALA A 21 10.93 -7.19 -10.04
N TRP A 22 10.35 -7.18 -8.83
CA TRP A 22 10.52 -6.07 -7.90
C TRP A 22 11.98 -5.94 -7.47
N GLN A 23 12.51 -4.73 -7.53
CA GLN A 23 13.89 -4.44 -7.15
C GLN A 23 14.02 -3.05 -6.53
N PRO A 24 15.03 -2.84 -5.66
CA PRO A 24 15.32 -1.53 -5.12
C PRO A 24 15.80 -0.59 -6.23
N ARG A 25 15.39 0.67 -6.14
CA ARG A 25 15.82 1.76 -7.01
C ARG A 25 16.18 2.96 -6.15
N LEU A 26 17.40 3.49 -6.32
CA LEU A 26 17.80 4.73 -5.68
C LEU A 26 16.93 5.88 -6.19
N ASP A 27 16.34 6.62 -5.26
CA ASP A 27 15.57 7.83 -5.51
C ASP A 27 15.71 8.72 -4.28
N SER A 28 16.46 9.82 -4.40
CA SER A 28 16.72 10.74 -3.28
C SER A 28 15.47 11.44 -2.73
N THR A 29 14.32 11.27 -3.38
CA THR A 29 13.02 11.82 -2.94
C THR A 29 12.13 10.77 -2.26
N ALA A 30 12.57 9.50 -2.24
CA ALA A 30 11.91 8.40 -1.54
C ALA A 30 12.31 8.35 -0.06
N ALA A 31 11.44 7.79 0.78
CA ALA A 31 11.77 7.43 2.15
C ALA A 31 12.99 6.49 2.20
N GLY A 32 14.03 6.87 2.95
CA GLY A 32 15.28 6.11 3.00
C GLY A 32 16.07 6.09 1.68
N GLU A 33 15.78 7.05 0.79
CA GLU A 33 16.46 7.23 -0.52
C GLU A 33 16.33 6.03 -1.49
N VAL A 34 15.41 5.11 -1.19
CA VAL A 34 15.16 3.89 -1.95
C VAL A 34 13.67 3.68 -2.13
N ALA A 35 13.25 3.54 -3.38
CA ALA A 35 11.93 3.00 -3.73
C ALA A 35 12.05 1.52 -4.09
N LEU A 36 11.00 0.75 -3.87
CA LEU A 36 10.82 -0.51 -4.60
C LEU A 36 10.14 -0.22 -5.92
N TRP A 37 10.68 -0.78 -6.98
CA TRP A 37 10.26 -0.54 -8.35
C TRP A 37 10.04 -1.87 -9.05
N HIS A 38 8.90 -1.98 -9.74
CA HIS A 38 8.69 -3.04 -10.72
C HIS A 38 8.96 -2.46 -12.12
N PRO A 39 9.98 -2.91 -12.86
CA PRO A 39 10.30 -2.36 -14.18
C PRO A 39 9.14 -2.42 -15.16
N ASN A 40 8.92 -1.34 -15.90
CA ASN A 40 7.98 -1.34 -17.03
C ASN A 40 8.53 -2.24 -18.16
N ALA A 41 7.94 -3.42 -18.30
CA ALA A 41 8.15 -4.35 -19.39
C ALA A 41 7.04 -4.24 -20.46
N ASN A 42 6.16 -3.23 -20.36
CA ASN A 42 4.92 -3.08 -21.12
C ASN A 42 4.00 -4.29 -20.97
N ALA A 43 3.96 -4.87 -19.78
CA ALA A 43 3.07 -5.99 -19.52
C ALA A 43 1.61 -5.52 -19.53
N PRO A 44 0.66 -6.36 -19.99
CA PRO A 44 -0.75 -6.04 -19.85
C PRO A 44 -1.14 -5.90 -18.37
N LYS A 45 -1.96 -4.87 -18.08
CA LYS A 45 -2.60 -4.70 -16.79
C LYS A 45 -3.32 -5.96 -16.32
N LEU A 46 -3.10 -6.36 -15.08
CA LEU A 46 -3.85 -7.45 -14.47
C LEU A 46 -5.29 -7.01 -14.16
N ALA A 47 -6.26 -7.78 -14.65
CA ALA A 47 -7.68 -7.53 -14.41
C ALA A 47 -8.11 -7.87 -12.96
N ALA A 48 -7.43 -8.82 -12.32
CA ALA A 48 -7.69 -9.27 -10.96
C ALA A 48 -6.38 -9.68 -10.26
N PRO A 49 -6.32 -9.62 -8.92
CA PRO A 49 -5.18 -10.14 -8.16
C PRO A 49 -5.07 -11.66 -8.34
N LEU A 50 -3.86 -12.17 -8.18
CA LEU A 50 -3.57 -13.60 -8.30
C LEU A 50 -3.51 -14.24 -6.92
N ALA A 51 -4.04 -15.46 -6.79
CA ALA A 51 -3.90 -16.25 -5.56
C ALA A 51 -2.42 -16.59 -5.26
N ASN A 52 -1.62 -16.78 -6.30
CA ASN A 52 -0.19 -17.10 -6.20
C ASN A 52 0.60 -16.13 -7.12
N PRO A 53 0.83 -14.88 -6.70
CA PRO A 53 1.50 -13.90 -7.54
C PRO A 53 2.99 -14.22 -7.69
N THR A 54 3.53 -14.09 -8.90
CA THR A 54 4.97 -14.21 -9.17
C THR A 54 5.73 -12.90 -8.94
N HIS A 55 5.02 -11.77 -8.97
CA HIS A 55 5.58 -10.42 -8.84
C HIS A 55 4.91 -9.68 -7.70
N PHE A 56 5.53 -9.74 -6.53
CA PHE A 56 5.08 -9.02 -5.34
C PHE A 56 6.26 -8.70 -4.43
N PHE A 57 6.04 -7.83 -3.46
CA PHE A 57 6.89 -7.76 -2.28
C PHE A 57 6.04 -7.85 -1.02
N ALA A 58 6.65 -8.29 0.08
CA ALA A 58 5.99 -8.46 1.35
C ALA A 58 6.64 -7.59 2.43
N LEU A 59 5.80 -6.85 3.16
CA LEU A 59 6.20 -6.10 4.35
C LEU A 59 5.59 -6.74 5.59
N ASP A 60 6.38 -6.85 6.65
CA ASP A 60 5.89 -7.27 7.95
C ASP A 60 5.31 -6.09 8.72
N LEU A 61 4.24 -6.36 9.46
CA LEU A 61 3.67 -5.44 10.45
C LEU A 61 3.33 -6.16 11.74
N VAL A 62 3.21 -5.39 12.82
CA VAL A 62 2.62 -5.84 14.10
C VAL A 62 1.40 -4.97 14.37
N PRO A 63 0.19 -5.38 13.94
CA PRO A 63 -1.01 -4.60 14.14
C PRO A 63 -1.54 -4.77 15.57
N ASP A 64 -2.11 -3.71 16.12
CA ASP A 64 -2.89 -3.85 17.33
C ASP A 64 -4.26 -4.48 16.99
N PRO A 65 -4.61 -5.64 17.57
CA PRO A 65 -5.84 -6.37 17.23
C PRO A 65 -7.12 -5.63 17.66
N THR A 66 -7.01 -4.61 18.51
CA THR A 66 -8.13 -3.76 18.96
C THR A 66 -8.42 -2.60 18.02
N GLN A 67 -7.51 -2.33 17.07
CA GLN A 67 -7.60 -1.18 16.19
C GLN A 67 -8.24 -1.54 14.84
N GLN A 68 -8.66 -0.49 14.16
CA GLN A 68 -9.16 -0.53 12.79
C GLN A 68 -8.39 0.50 11.97
N TYR A 69 -7.76 0.05 10.90
CA TYR A 69 -6.78 0.81 10.14
C TYR A 69 -7.27 1.17 8.74
N LYS A 70 -6.97 2.39 8.33
CA LYS A 70 -7.02 2.84 6.94
C LYS A 70 -5.67 2.61 6.27
N LEU A 71 -5.68 2.01 5.09
CA LEU A 71 -4.49 1.86 4.25
C LEU A 71 -4.20 3.16 3.47
N TRP A 72 -2.94 3.56 3.45
CA TRP A 72 -2.36 4.48 2.48
C TRP A 72 -1.05 3.91 1.92
N ILE A 73 -0.77 4.20 0.66
CA ILE A 73 0.48 3.87 -0.01
C ILE A 73 0.97 5.14 -0.71
N ARG A 74 2.26 5.42 -0.62
CA ARG A 74 2.91 6.48 -1.41
C ARG A 74 3.50 5.84 -2.65
N LEU A 75 2.96 6.19 -3.82
CA LEU A 75 3.34 5.62 -5.11
C LEU A 75 3.93 6.69 -6.04
N LYS A 76 4.67 6.23 -7.04
CA LYS A 76 5.15 7.01 -8.18
C LYS A 76 5.15 6.11 -9.42
N ALA A 77 4.74 6.65 -10.56
CA ALA A 77 4.68 5.90 -11.81
C ALA A 77 5.82 6.30 -12.76
N GLU A 78 6.42 5.33 -13.44
CA GLU A 78 7.39 5.60 -14.49
C GLU A 78 6.79 6.48 -15.60
N GLY A 79 7.44 7.62 -15.85
CA GLY A 79 7.00 8.59 -16.85
C GLY A 79 5.75 9.39 -16.49
N ASN A 80 5.26 9.29 -15.24
CA ASN A 80 3.94 9.81 -14.85
C ASN A 80 2.84 9.28 -15.78
N TYR A 81 2.94 7.99 -16.10
CA TYR A 81 2.05 7.31 -17.01
C TYR A 81 1.04 6.43 -16.27
N TRP A 82 -0.24 6.74 -16.44
CA TRP A 82 -1.36 6.09 -15.75
C TRP A 82 -1.41 4.56 -15.93
N ALA A 83 -0.77 4.00 -16.97
CA ALA A 83 -0.71 2.55 -17.15
C ALA A 83 0.43 1.90 -16.37
N ASN A 84 1.16 2.67 -15.54
CA ASN A 84 2.28 2.24 -14.72
C ASN A 84 2.07 2.54 -13.22
N ASP A 85 0.81 2.60 -12.79
CA ASP A 85 0.44 3.41 -11.63
C ASP A 85 -0.22 2.63 -10.48
N SER A 86 -0.37 1.30 -10.62
CA SER A 86 -1.23 0.55 -9.72
C SER A 86 -0.73 -0.82 -9.26
N VAL A 87 -1.21 -1.18 -8.09
CA VAL A 87 -0.93 -2.44 -7.39
C VAL A 87 -2.20 -3.04 -6.81
N PHE A 88 -2.14 -4.34 -6.54
CA PHE A 88 -3.06 -5.04 -5.66
C PHE A 88 -2.41 -5.25 -4.29
N VAL A 89 -3.20 -5.11 -3.23
CA VAL A 89 -2.73 -5.25 -1.84
C VAL A 89 -3.55 -6.32 -1.13
N GLN A 90 -2.84 -7.32 -0.62
CA GLN A 90 -3.37 -8.44 0.14
C GLN A 90 -2.75 -8.47 1.53
N PHE A 91 -3.44 -9.10 2.47
CA PHE A 91 -3.08 -9.09 3.88
C PHE A 91 -3.14 -10.49 4.46
N ASP A 92 -2.20 -10.76 5.36
CA ASP A 92 -2.32 -11.89 6.26
C ASP A 92 -3.26 -11.49 7.41
N GLY A 93 -4.41 -12.14 7.49
CA GLY A 93 -5.34 -11.97 8.60
C GLY A 93 -6.22 -10.70 8.59
N ALA A 94 -6.32 -9.93 7.51
CA ALA A 94 -7.28 -8.81 7.50
C ALA A 94 -8.75 -9.30 7.62
N VAL A 95 -9.52 -8.69 8.50
CA VAL A 95 -10.98 -8.92 8.64
C VAL A 95 -11.75 -7.60 8.58
N ASP A 96 -13.02 -7.68 8.19
CA ASP A 96 -13.95 -6.55 8.21
C ASP A 96 -14.48 -6.27 9.64
N ALA A 97 -15.42 -5.32 9.75
CA ALA A 97 -16.04 -4.98 11.03
C ALA A 97 -16.86 -6.15 11.65
N ALA A 98 -17.39 -7.04 10.83
CA ALA A 98 -18.14 -8.23 11.26
C ALA A 98 -17.22 -9.44 11.56
N GLY A 99 -15.92 -9.35 11.25
CA GLY A 99 -14.95 -10.41 11.44
C GLY A 99 -14.80 -11.36 10.24
N ASN A 100 -15.39 -11.04 9.09
CA ASN A 100 -15.18 -11.82 7.87
C ASN A 100 -13.78 -11.53 7.30
N SER A 101 -13.08 -12.57 6.87
CA SER A 101 -11.81 -12.41 6.16
C SER A 101 -11.98 -11.61 4.87
N ILE A 102 -11.13 -10.62 4.67
CA ILE A 102 -11.11 -9.75 3.49
C ILE A 102 -9.70 -9.65 2.93
N TYR A 103 -9.58 -9.58 1.60
CA TYR A 103 -8.31 -9.28 0.91
C TYR A 103 -7.14 -10.20 1.32
N GLN A 104 -7.42 -11.48 1.53
CA GLN A 104 -6.44 -12.43 2.06
C GLN A 104 -5.36 -12.76 1.03
N VAL A 105 -4.12 -12.88 1.49
CA VAL A 105 -3.05 -13.55 0.75
C VAL A 105 -3.50 -14.97 0.37
N GLY A 106 -3.12 -15.45 -0.83
CA GLY A 106 -3.55 -16.76 -1.32
C GLY A 106 -4.90 -16.75 -2.03
N THR A 107 -5.53 -15.59 -2.22
CA THR A 107 -6.86 -15.47 -2.85
C THR A 107 -6.84 -14.53 -4.05
N THR A 108 -7.95 -14.44 -4.77
CA THR A 108 -8.16 -13.43 -5.83
C THR A 108 -8.94 -12.21 -5.32
N SER A 109 -8.83 -11.90 -4.02
CA SER A 109 -9.39 -10.70 -3.40
C SER A 109 -8.25 -9.81 -2.90
N ALA A 110 -8.28 -8.53 -3.27
CA ALA A 110 -7.28 -7.53 -2.88
C ALA A 110 -7.89 -6.13 -2.94
N LEU A 111 -7.24 -5.17 -2.28
CA LEU A 111 -7.46 -3.76 -2.57
C LEU A 111 -6.68 -3.36 -3.82
N ALA A 112 -7.32 -2.67 -4.75
CA ALA A 112 -6.63 -2.04 -5.87
C ALA A 112 -6.29 -0.60 -5.49
N VAL A 113 -5.02 -0.22 -5.59
CA VAL A 113 -4.55 1.14 -5.31
C VAL A 113 -3.94 1.69 -6.60
N ASN A 114 -4.44 2.85 -7.04
CA ASN A 114 -3.99 3.59 -8.23
C ASN A 114 -3.37 4.92 -7.80
N LEU A 115 -2.34 5.40 -8.52
CA LEU A 115 -1.76 6.73 -8.31
C LEU A 115 -2.61 7.84 -8.92
N GLU A 116 -3.25 7.60 -10.07
CA GLU A 116 -4.24 8.50 -10.68
C GLU A 116 -5.61 8.38 -10.00
N GLU A 117 -6.23 9.49 -9.64
CA GLU A 117 -7.47 9.50 -8.83
C GLU A 117 -8.72 9.15 -9.63
N CYS A 118 -8.70 9.43 -10.92
CA CYS A 118 -9.83 9.28 -11.83
C CYS A 118 -9.34 9.40 -13.28
N ILE A 119 -10.17 9.02 -14.25
CA ILE A 119 -9.86 9.23 -15.67
C ILE A 119 -9.52 10.70 -15.94
N GLY A 120 -8.31 10.98 -16.42
CA GLY A 120 -7.87 12.32 -16.78
C GLY A 120 -7.61 13.23 -15.57
N CYS A 121 -7.57 12.68 -14.36
CA CYS A 121 -7.11 13.41 -13.19
C CYS A 121 -5.62 13.77 -13.32
N GLY A 122 -4.86 12.97 -14.06
CA GLY A 122 -3.40 13.03 -14.22
C GLY A 122 -2.67 12.59 -12.95
N GLU A 123 -1.38 12.34 -13.09
CA GLU A 123 -0.46 11.98 -12.02
C GLU A 123 0.89 12.70 -12.23
N SER A 124 1.66 12.88 -11.17
CA SER A 124 2.98 13.52 -11.25
C SER A 124 3.76 13.25 -9.98
N GLY A 125 4.96 12.69 -10.11
CA GLY A 125 5.85 12.43 -8.98
C GLY A 125 5.23 11.49 -7.94
N TRP A 126 5.62 11.67 -6.67
CA TRP A 126 5.06 10.91 -5.56
C TRP A 126 3.63 11.34 -5.23
N GLY A 127 2.79 10.40 -4.82
CA GLY A 127 1.44 10.67 -4.36
C GLY A 127 0.94 9.66 -3.32
N TRP A 128 0.28 10.16 -2.27
CA TRP A 128 -0.37 9.33 -1.26
C TRP A 128 -1.77 8.93 -1.69
N ARG A 129 -2.02 7.62 -1.75
CA ARG A 129 -3.27 7.03 -2.22
C ARG A 129 -3.74 5.86 -1.38
N ASP A 130 -5.06 5.73 -1.31
CA ASP A 130 -5.76 4.56 -0.80
C ASP A 130 -6.45 3.83 -1.95
N ASP A 131 -7.34 2.91 -1.63
CA ASP A 131 -8.12 2.11 -2.58
C ASP A 131 -9.28 2.88 -3.26
N ALA A 132 -9.41 4.20 -3.04
CA ALA A 132 -10.44 4.99 -3.69
C ALA A 132 -10.03 5.38 -5.11
N TRP A 133 -10.95 5.24 -6.07
CA TRP A 133 -10.74 5.65 -7.46
C TRP A 133 -12.06 6.12 -8.10
N GLY A 134 -11.98 7.03 -9.06
CA GLY A 134 -13.10 7.53 -9.86
C GLY A 134 -13.47 9.00 -9.63
N ALA A 135 -12.88 9.66 -8.62
CA ALA A 135 -13.07 11.08 -8.37
C ALA A 135 -11.87 11.68 -7.63
N LYS A 136 -11.66 13.00 -7.72
CA LYS A 136 -10.60 13.70 -6.99
C LYS A 136 -10.92 13.78 -5.49
N GLY A 137 -9.93 13.57 -4.65
CA GLY A 137 -10.03 13.85 -3.21
C GLY A 137 -10.95 12.92 -2.41
N ILE A 138 -11.49 11.86 -3.02
CA ILE A 138 -12.25 10.85 -2.28
C ILE A 138 -11.33 9.99 -1.43
N VAL A 139 -11.86 9.52 -0.31
CA VAL A 139 -11.21 8.57 0.59
C VAL A 139 -12.14 7.38 0.75
N SER A 140 -11.62 6.19 0.51
CA SER A 140 -12.39 4.96 0.59
C SER A 140 -12.77 4.68 2.04
N ARG A 141 -13.94 4.08 2.22
CA ARG A 141 -14.47 3.69 3.53
C ARG A 141 -13.98 2.32 3.98
N VAL A 142 -13.16 1.65 3.17
CA VAL A 142 -12.56 0.38 3.57
C VAL A 142 -11.65 0.61 4.77
N MET A 143 -11.82 -0.29 5.74
CA MET A 143 -11.10 -0.28 6.98
C MET A 143 -10.75 -1.72 7.36
N LEU A 144 -9.50 -1.94 7.75
CA LEU A 144 -8.91 -3.24 8.00
C LEU A 144 -8.79 -3.48 9.50
N ARG A 145 -9.19 -4.66 9.97
CA ARG A 145 -8.89 -5.13 11.33
C ARG A 145 -7.99 -6.36 11.26
N PHE A 146 -7.17 -6.56 12.27
CA PHE A 146 -6.25 -7.69 12.37
C PHE A 146 -6.51 -8.46 13.68
N SER A 147 -7.78 -8.65 14.03
CA SER A 147 -8.15 -9.27 15.30
C SER A 147 -7.87 -10.78 15.35
N ASN A 148 -7.61 -11.43 14.22
CA ASN A 148 -7.31 -12.87 14.15
C ASN A 148 -5.80 -13.19 14.33
N VAL A 149 -4.90 -12.21 14.17
CA VAL A 149 -3.46 -12.43 14.37
C VAL A 149 -3.05 -12.28 15.84
N ASN A 150 -3.96 -11.88 16.74
CA ASN A 150 -3.73 -11.82 18.20
C ASN A 150 -2.43 -11.09 18.62
N GLY A 151 -2.05 -10.02 17.89
CA GLY A 151 -0.81 -9.27 18.13
C GLY A 151 0.46 -9.94 17.61
N ALA A 152 0.35 -11.05 16.87
CA ALA A 152 1.45 -11.63 16.11
C ALA A 152 1.77 -10.78 14.87
N ARG A 153 2.93 -11.07 14.28
CA ARG A 153 3.34 -10.49 12.99
C ARG A 153 2.33 -10.89 11.91
N ALA A 154 1.97 -9.93 11.06
CA ALA A 154 1.14 -10.12 9.87
C ALA A 154 1.89 -9.57 8.64
N GLY A 155 1.60 -10.12 7.46
CA GLY A 155 2.18 -9.65 6.20
C GLY A 155 1.24 -8.75 5.40
N ILE A 156 1.78 -7.73 4.75
CA ILE A 156 1.15 -7.02 3.62
C ILE A 156 1.86 -7.46 2.34
N TRP A 157 1.14 -8.07 1.41
CA TRP A 157 1.65 -8.45 0.11
C TRP A 157 1.18 -7.45 -0.93
N ILE A 158 2.13 -6.81 -1.61
CA ILE A 158 1.86 -5.83 -2.66
C ILE A 158 2.24 -6.46 -3.99
N GLN A 159 1.21 -6.86 -4.74
CA GLN A 159 1.31 -7.46 -6.05
C GLN A 159 1.24 -6.38 -7.14
N THR A 160 2.05 -6.49 -8.17
CA THR A 160 1.95 -5.64 -9.36
C THR A 160 0.60 -5.80 -10.04
N ARG A 161 -0.09 -4.69 -10.31
CA ARG A 161 -1.26 -4.65 -11.21
C ARG A 161 -0.88 -4.08 -12.57
N GLU A 162 -0.08 -3.03 -12.55
CA GLU A 162 0.55 -2.37 -13.69
C GLU A 162 2.06 -2.24 -13.39
N ASP A 163 2.91 -2.60 -14.34
CA ASP A 163 4.37 -2.51 -14.19
C ASP A 163 4.86 -1.06 -14.43
N GLY A 164 6.08 -0.73 -14.02
CA GLY A 164 6.55 0.65 -13.97
C GLY A 164 6.15 1.42 -12.71
N VAL A 165 5.42 0.79 -11.78
CA VAL A 165 5.07 1.39 -10.49
C VAL A 165 6.24 1.36 -9.50
N MET A 166 6.33 2.39 -8.68
CA MET A 166 7.28 2.53 -7.57
C MET A 166 6.55 2.84 -6.26
N ILE A 167 7.06 2.30 -5.15
CA ILE A 167 6.52 2.49 -3.80
C ILE A 167 7.68 2.69 -2.82
N ASP A 168 7.58 3.69 -1.95
CA ASP A 168 8.55 3.91 -0.87
C ASP A 168 7.93 3.73 0.53
N GLN A 169 6.63 3.99 0.70
CA GLN A 169 5.96 3.89 2.00
C GLN A 169 4.56 3.28 1.94
N VAL A 170 4.22 2.55 3.01
CA VAL A 170 2.88 2.04 3.30
C VAL A 170 2.50 2.47 4.71
N VAL A 171 1.26 2.90 4.91
CA VAL A 171 0.72 3.34 6.20
C VAL A 171 -0.56 2.60 6.50
N LEU A 172 -0.66 2.07 7.71
CA LEU A 172 -1.91 1.64 8.33
C LEU A 172 -2.20 2.59 9.50
N SER A 173 -3.27 3.37 9.38
CA SER A 173 -3.62 4.44 10.31
C SER A 173 -4.97 4.20 10.97
N SER A 174 -5.01 4.15 12.30
CA SER A 174 -6.26 4.11 13.07
C SER A 174 -6.67 5.47 13.61
N ASN A 175 -5.86 6.53 13.45
CA ASN A 175 -6.16 7.86 13.98
C ASN A 175 -5.82 8.99 13.00
N LYS A 176 -4.57 9.45 12.96
CA LYS A 176 -4.14 10.71 12.33
C LYS A 176 -4.47 10.75 10.84
N TYR A 177 -4.27 9.64 10.14
CA TYR A 177 -4.52 9.52 8.71
C TYR A 177 -5.78 8.70 8.40
N LYS A 178 -6.67 8.49 9.38
CA LYS A 178 -7.83 7.62 9.21
C LYS A 178 -8.79 8.11 8.11
N THR A 179 -8.94 9.42 7.99
CA THR A 179 -9.84 10.07 7.02
C THR A 179 -9.14 11.04 6.08
N THR A 180 -7.84 11.26 6.28
CA THR A 180 -7.05 12.23 5.53
C THR A 180 -5.71 11.58 5.17
N ARG A 181 -5.33 11.64 3.90
CA ARG A 181 -4.05 11.12 3.42
C ARG A 181 -2.85 11.79 4.11
N PRO A 182 -1.70 11.10 4.25
CA PRO A 182 -0.51 11.69 4.85
C PRO A 182 0.03 12.94 4.15
N GLY A 183 -0.05 12.97 2.82
CA GLY A 183 0.45 14.05 2.00
C GLY A 183 -0.33 14.21 0.69
N ALA A 184 0.22 14.96 -0.26
CA ALA A 184 -0.49 15.30 -1.50
C ALA A 184 -0.72 14.08 -2.43
N PRO A 185 -1.73 14.11 -3.32
CA PRO A 185 -1.87 13.12 -4.39
C PRO A 185 -0.79 13.16 -5.46
N LYS A 186 -0.03 14.26 -5.56
CA LYS A 186 0.95 14.52 -6.61
C LYS A 186 2.06 15.39 -6.08
N ASN A 187 3.26 15.22 -6.64
CA ASN A 187 4.47 15.96 -6.27
C ASN A 187 4.66 16.02 -4.75
N ASP A 188 4.25 14.96 -4.06
CA ASP A 188 4.28 14.89 -2.63
C ASP A 188 5.73 14.82 -2.13
N ALA A 189 5.99 15.48 -1.00
CA ALA A 189 7.28 15.46 -0.31
C ALA A 189 7.16 14.98 1.14
N VAL A 190 5.97 14.50 1.56
CA VAL A 190 5.76 14.04 2.93
C VAL A 190 6.33 12.65 3.09
N ILE A 191 7.46 12.56 3.78
CA ILE A 191 8.06 11.31 4.25
C ILE A 191 7.69 11.12 5.72
N LEU A 192 7.14 9.95 6.04
CA LEU A 192 6.84 9.59 7.43
C LEU A 192 7.96 8.75 8.05
N GLU A 193 8.24 8.99 9.33
CA GLU A 193 9.16 8.15 10.10
C GLU A 193 8.63 6.72 10.23
N ARG A 194 9.52 5.74 10.06
CA ARG A 194 9.15 4.33 10.13
C ARG A 194 8.76 3.97 11.56
N THR A 195 7.72 3.15 11.72
CA THR A 195 7.39 2.56 13.01
C THR A 195 8.49 1.55 13.39
N PRO A 196 9.12 1.67 14.57
CA PRO A 196 10.07 0.68 15.05
C PRO A 196 9.32 -0.60 15.45
N PHE A 197 9.90 -1.76 15.14
CA PHE A 197 9.43 -3.09 15.54
C PHE A 197 10.52 -3.84 16.27
#